data_AF-A0AAV1CIA8-F1
#
_entry.id   AF-A0AAV1CIA8-F1
#
_cell.length_a   1.000
_cell.length_b   1.000
_cell.length_c   1.000
_cell.angle_alpha   90.00
_cell.angle_beta   90.00
_cell.angle_gamma   90.00
#
_symmetry.space_group_name_H-M   'P 1'
#
loop_
_entity.id
_entity.type
_entity.pdbx_description
1 polymer ?
#
loop_
_entity_poly.entity_id
_entity_poly.type
_entity_poly.pdbx_seq_one_letter_code
_entity_poly.pdbx_strand_id
1 'polypeptide(L)'
;MEDKVVNDIKNIGVPLPVENVQQLASKALEEIPHRYIRPEIRKDEVSVNESSQIPVIDISKLVAGNTEYQTEMSKFHHACKDWGFFSGDKESYFAISVC
;
A
#
# COMPACT_ATOMS: atom_id res chain seq x y z
N MET A 1 -43.78 23.78 -5.50
CA MET A 1 -42.67 24.06 -6.44
C MET A 1 -41.31 23.96 -5.72
N GLU A 2 -41.25 23.21 -4.61
CA GLU A 2 -40.12 23.24 -3.67
C GLU A 2 -39.39 21.88 -3.62
N ASP A 3 -40.01 20.80 -4.10
CA ASP A 3 -39.40 19.45 -4.11
C ASP A 3 -38.35 19.24 -5.21
N LYS A 4 -38.38 20.06 -6.27
CA LYS A 4 -37.36 20.02 -7.34
C LYS A 4 -36.04 20.67 -6.91
N VAL A 5 -36.11 21.75 -6.12
CA VAL A 5 -34.94 22.50 -5.67
C VAL A 5 -34.06 21.67 -4.73
N VAL A 6 -34.66 20.81 -3.90
CA VAL A 6 -33.92 19.92 -2.98
C VAL A 6 -33.18 18.80 -3.71
N ASN A 7 -33.71 18.33 -4.84
CA ASN A 7 -33.03 17.30 -5.66
C ASN A 7 -31.86 17.87 -6.46
N ASP A 8 -31.86 19.16 -6.80
CA ASP A 8 -30.76 19.78 -7.53
C ASP A 8 -29.53 20.05 -6.64
N ILE A 9 -29.71 20.25 -5.32
CA ILE A 9 -28.60 20.42 -4.35
C ILE A 9 -27.83 19.10 -4.14
N LYS A 10 -28.47 17.94 -4.36
CA LYS A 10 -27.81 16.62 -4.26
C LYS A 10 -26.72 16.38 -5.32
N ASN A 11 -26.62 17.25 -6.33
CA ASN A 11 -25.60 17.16 -7.39
C ASN A 11 -24.47 18.20 -7.25
N ILE A 12 -24.44 19.00 -6.17
CA ILE A 12 -23.35 19.97 -5.96
C ILE A 12 -22.21 19.27 -5.23
N GLY A 13 -21.33 18.57 -5.96
CA GLY A 13 -19.91 18.34 -5.64
C GLY A 13 -19.48 17.83 -4.25
N VAL A 14 -20.39 17.55 -3.33
CA VAL A 14 -20.09 17.07 -1.99
C VAL A 14 -19.87 15.57 -2.10
N PRO A 15 -18.69 15.07 -1.71
CA PRO A 15 -18.47 13.63 -1.65
C PRO A 15 -19.52 13.02 -0.72
N LEU A 16 -20.32 12.09 -1.25
CA LEU A 16 -21.23 11.30 -0.43
C LEU A 16 -20.41 10.62 0.68
N PRO A 17 -20.86 10.69 1.96
CA PRO A 17 -20.16 10.06 3.06
C PRO A 17 -19.88 8.60 2.73
N VAL A 18 -18.61 8.22 2.82
CA VAL A 18 -18.18 6.84 2.62
C VAL A 18 -18.46 6.08 3.90
N GLU A 19 -19.31 5.05 3.81
CA GLU A 19 -19.48 4.12 4.93
C GLU A 19 -18.12 3.50 5.32
N ASN A 20 -17.91 3.33 6.62
CA ASN A 20 -16.72 2.70 7.16
C ASN A 20 -16.61 1.25 6.64
N VAL A 21 -15.46 0.94 6.03
CA VAL A 21 -15.22 -0.37 5.41
C VAL A 21 -15.19 -1.53 6.41
N GLN A 22 -14.77 -1.29 7.66
CA GLN A 22 -14.80 -2.33 8.71
C GLN A 22 -16.25 -2.66 9.11
N GLN A 23 -17.11 -1.64 9.23
CA GLN A 23 -18.53 -1.84 9.49
C GLN A 23 -19.21 -2.56 8.30
N LEU A 24 -18.87 -2.20 7.06
CA LEU A 24 -19.37 -2.90 5.87
C LEU A 24 -18.97 -4.38 5.87
N ALA A 25 -17.71 -4.69 6.23
CA ALA A 25 -17.24 -6.07 6.35
C ALA A 25 -17.98 -6.86 7.44
N SER A 26 -18.33 -6.21 8.56
CA SER A 26 -19.12 -6.86 9.63
C SER A 26 -20.58 -7.12 9.28
N LYS A 27 -21.14 -6.42 8.28
CA LYS A 27 -22.55 -6.53 7.89
C LYS A 27 -22.87 -7.76 7.02
N ALA A 28 -21.88 -8.62 6.74
CA ALA A 28 -22.03 -9.83 5.92
C ALA A 28 -22.84 -9.58 4.62
N LEU A 29 -22.45 -8.54 3.88
CA LEU A 29 -23.13 -8.14 2.65
C LEU A 29 -23.06 -9.24 1.59
N GLU A 30 -24.17 -9.50 0.89
CA GLU A 30 -24.21 -10.47 -0.21
C GLU A 30 -23.37 -10.02 -1.42
N GLU A 31 -23.22 -8.71 -1.62
CA GLU A 31 -22.45 -8.12 -2.73
C GLU A 31 -21.56 -6.96 -2.28
N ILE A 32 -20.36 -6.87 -2.85
CA ILE A 32 -19.44 -5.76 -2.62
C ILE A 32 -19.97 -4.50 -3.31
N PRO A 33 -20.10 -3.36 -2.60
CA PRO A 33 -20.57 -2.13 -3.23
C PRO A 33 -19.74 -1.75 -4.46
N HIS A 34 -20.41 -1.39 -5.56
CA HIS A 34 -19.80 -1.15 -6.87
C HIS A 34 -18.57 -0.22 -6.85
N ARG A 35 -18.57 0.77 -5.94
CA ARG A 35 -17.46 1.72 -5.75
C ARG A 35 -16.13 1.12 -5.29
N TYR A 36 -16.13 -0.10 -4.75
CA TYR A 36 -14.93 -0.84 -4.35
C TYR A 36 -14.49 -1.87 -5.39
N ILE A 37 -15.29 -2.07 -6.45
CA ILE A 37 -14.94 -2.95 -7.56
C ILE A 37 -13.98 -2.19 -8.48
N ARG A 38 -12.80 -2.76 -8.71
CA ARG A 38 -11.78 -2.23 -9.64
C ARG A 38 -11.66 -3.15 -10.85
N PRO A 39 -12.50 -2.98 -11.88
CA PRO A 39 -12.51 -3.87 -13.05
C PRO A 39 -11.18 -3.84 -13.83
N GLU A 40 -10.38 -2.78 -13.68
CA GLU A 40 -9.08 -2.59 -14.33
C GLU A 40 -8.00 -3.53 -13.78
N ILE A 41 -8.06 -3.87 -12.48
CA ILE A 41 -7.05 -4.70 -11.79
C ILE A 41 -7.20 -6.18 -12.16
N ARG A 42 -8.31 -6.60 -12.76
CA ARG A 42 -8.55 -8.00 -13.14
C ARG A 42 -7.61 -8.52 -14.25
N LYS A 43 -6.73 -7.68 -14.81
CA LYS A 43 -5.79 -8.06 -15.88
C LYS A 43 -4.34 -8.22 -15.44
N ASP A 44 -3.96 -7.68 -14.29
CA ASP A 44 -2.63 -7.88 -13.77
C ASP A 44 -2.68 -9.09 -12.83
N GLU A 45 -2.34 -10.26 -13.35
CA GLU A 45 -1.96 -11.38 -12.50
C GLU A 45 -0.96 -10.85 -11.48
N VAL A 46 -1.25 -11.03 -10.19
CA VAL A 46 -0.23 -10.90 -9.16
C VAL A 46 0.82 -11.93 -9.53
N SER A 47 1.90 -11.48 -10.15
CA SER A 47 3.05 -12.32 -10.43
C SER A 47 3.60 -12.73 -9.08
N VAL A 48 3.21 -13.91 -8.61
CA VAL A 48 3.85 -14.57 -7.47
C VAL A 48 5.15 -15.16 -7.99
N ASN A 49 6.04 -14.31 -8.51
CA ASN A 49 7.41 -14.71 -8.74
C ASN A 49 8.09 -14.69 -7.37
N GLU A 50 8.38 -15.87 -6.83
CA GLU A 50 9.16 -16.00 -5.59
C GLU A 50 10.55 -15.34 -5.70
N SER A 51 11.00 -14.98 -6.91
CA SER A 51 12.24 -14.23 -7.13
C SER A 51 12.17 -12.75 -6.74
N SER A 52 10.98 -12.17 -6.53
CA SER A 52 10.81 -10.76 -6.15
C SER A 52 10.54 -10.64 -4.65
N GLN A 53 11.37 -11.29 -3.84
CA GLN A 53 11.34 -11.05 -2.39
C GLN A 53 11.88 -9.67 -2.07
N ILE A 54 11.13 -8.95 -1.23
CA ILE A 54 11.52 -7.65 -0.71
C ILE A 54 12.86 -7.78 0.01
N PRO A 55 13.87 -6.93 -0.27
CA PRO A 55 15.15 -6.98 0.42
C PRO A 55 14.98 -6.80 1.93
N VAL A 56 15.61 -7.68 2.71
CA VAL A 56 15.66 -7.59 4.17
C VAL A 56 17.04 -7.09 4.57
N ILE A 57 17.07 -6.02 5.36
CA ILE A 57 18.29 -5.35 5.81
C ILE A 57 18.43 -5.49 7.33
N ASP A 58 19.57 -6.02 7.76
CA ASP A 58 19.96 -6.08 9.16
C ASP A 58 20.55 -4.72 9.59
N ILE A 59 19.73 -3.93 10.29
CA ILE A 59 20.12 -2.59 10.72
C ILE A 59 21.25 -2.65 11.75
N SER A 60 21.30 -3.72 12.55
CA SER A 60 22.33 -3.90 13.56
C SER A 60 23.70 -4.02 12.89
N LYS A 61 23.80 -4.76 11.78
CA LYS A 61 25.06 -4.90 11.01
C LYS A 61 25.47 -3.61 10.30
N LEU A 62 24.51 -2.80 9.85
CA LEU A 62 24.80 -1.48 9.27
C LEU A 62 25.35 -0.49 10.30
N VAL A 63 24.87 -0.52 11.54
CA VAL A 63 25.28 0.44 12.58
C VAL A 63 26.53 -0.03 13.34
N ALA A 64 26.70 -1.35 13.51
CA ALA A 64 27.77 -1.91 14.33
C ALA A 64 29.19 -1.78 13.73
N GLY A 65 29.33 -1.41 12.44
CA GLY A 65 30.63 -1.26 11.79
C GLY A 65 31.48 -2.54 11.81
N ASN A 66 30.83 -3.71 11.87
CA ASN A 66 31.49 -5.00 11.98
C ASN A 66 31.96 -5.52 10.60
N THR A 67 32.56 -6.71 10.56
CA THR A 67 33.05 -7.33 9.31
C THR A 67 31.97 -7.53 8.25
N GLU A 68 30.69 -7.55 8.63
CA GLU A 68 29.55 -7.73 7.72
C GLU A 68 28.97 -6.41 7.23
N TYR A 69 29.45 -5.26 7.71
CA TYR A 69 28.98 -3.93 7.34
C TYR A 69 28.96 -3.71 5.83
N GLN A 70 30.04 -4.07 5.13
CA GLN A 70 30.14 -3.85 3.68
C GLN A 70 29.14 -4.70 2.89
N THR A 71 28.95 -5.95 3.32
CA THR A 71 27.95 -6.86 2.74
C THR A 71 26.55 -6.28 2.92
N GLU A 72 26.23 -5.82 4.12
CA GLU A 72 24.90 -5.30 4.43
C GLU A 72 24.64 -3.94 3.77
N MET A 73 25.67 -3.08 3.68
CA MET A 73 25.62 -1.81 2.96
C MET A 73 25.38 -2.02 1.46
N SER A 74 25.99 -3.05 0.86
CA SER A 74 25.75 -3.39 -0.54
C SER A 74 24.30 -3.81 -0.78
N LYS A 75 23.70 -4.60 0.13
CA LYS A 75 22.27 -4.97 0.04
C LYS A 75 21.38 -3.74 0.18
N PHE A 76 21.69 -2.86 1.14
CA PHE A 76 20.96 -1.63 1.35
C PHE A 76 20.98 -0.75 0.09
N HIS A 77 22.16 -0.52 -0.51
CA HIS A 77 22.29 0.24 -1.75
C HIS A 77 21.45 -0.36 -2.90
N HIS A 78 21.49 -1.69 -3.07
CA HIS A 78 20.70 -2.39 -4.07
C HIS A 78 19.20 -2.22 -3.82
N ALA A 79 18.74 -2.31 -2.56
CA ALA A 79 17.35 -2.07 -2.21
C ALA A 79 16.92 -0.62 -2.51
N CYS A 80 17.75 0.38 -2.19
CA CYS A 80 17.46 1.77 -2.54
C CYS A 80 17.28 1.95 -4.05
N LYS A 81 18.18 1.35 -4.83
CA LYS A 81 18.28 1.57 -6.27
C LYS A 81 17.19 0.86 -7.05
N ASP A 82 16.98 -0.42 -6.74
CA ASP A 82 16.18 -1.31 -7.58
C ASP A 82 14.77 -1.53 -7.00
N TRP A 83 14.57 -1.24 -5.70
CA TRP A 83 13.27 -1.40 -5.02
C TRP A 83 12.66 -0.08 -4.52
N GLY A 84 13.46 0.82 -3.95
CA GLY A 84 12.96 2.01 -3.25
C GLY A 84 12.34 1.72 -1.88
N PHE A 85 12.25 0.46 -1.49
CA PHE A 85 11.78 0.00 -0.17
C PHE A 85 12.50 -1.27 0.27
N PHE A 86 12.55 -1.50 1.58
CA PHE A 86 13.12 -2.69 2.20
C PHE A 86 12.47 -2.96 3.57
N SER A 87 12.64 -4.17 4.10
CA SER A 87 12.28 -4.50 5.49
C SER A 87 13.51 -4.48 6.39
N GLY A 88 13.35 -3.98 7.61
CA GLY A 88 14.31 -4.24 8.68
C GLY A 88 14.10 -5.63 9.28
N ASP A 89 15.17 -6.20 9.83
CA ASP A 89 15.17 -7.43 10.64
C ASP A 89 14.18 -7.40 11.84
N LYS A 90 13.71 -6.21 12.23
CA LYS A 90 12.65 -6.00 13.24
C LYS A 90 11.37 -5.46 12.61
N GLU A 91 10.59 -6.30 11.93
CA GLU A 91 9.21 -6.08 11.44
C GLU A 91 8.82 -4.61 11.12
N SER A 92 9.70 -3.87 10.45
CA SER A 92 9.49 -2.46 10.14
C SER A 92 9.80 -2.28 8.67
N TYR A 93 8.83 -1.76 7.92
CA TYR A 93 9.04 -1.39 6.53
C TYR A 93 9.63 0.01 6.47
N PHE A 94 10.71 0.15 5.71
CA PHE A 94 11.34 1.43 5.45
C PHE A 94 11.12 1.80 3.99
N ALA A 95 10.37 2.87 3.77
CA ALA A 95 10.29 3.51 2.46
C ALA A 95 11.39 4.56 2.39
N ILE A 96 12.15 4.56 1.30
CA ILE A 96 13.17 5.58 1.06
C ILE A 96 12.55 6.57 0.09
N SER A 97 12.38 7.82 0.51
CA SER A 97 12.11 8.89 -0.44
C SER A 97 13.35 9.01 -1.32
N VAL A 98 13.25 8.54 -2.56
CA VAL A 98 14.27 8.81 -3.57
C VAL A 98 14.22 10.32 -3.81
N CYS A 99 15.27 11.05 -3.44
CA CYS A 99 15.41 12.47 -3.75
C CYS A 99 15.45 12.70 -5.26
#